data_AF-U5CP42-F1
#
_entry.id   AF-U5CP42-F1
#
_cell.length_a   1.000
_cell.length_b   1.000
_cell.length_c   1.000
_cell.angle_alpha   90.00
_cell.angle_beta   90.00
_cell.angle_gamma   90.00
#
_symmetry.space_group_name_H-M   'P 1'
#
loop_
_entity.id
_entity.type
_entity.pdbx_description
1 polymer ?
#
loop_
_entity_poly.entity_id
_entity_poly.type
_entity_poly.pdbx_seq_one_letter_code
_entity_poly.pdbx_strand_id
1 'polypeptide(L)'
;MATHNCLPCGHLFGHSCIETWIQRCGKSDGKCPQCNKKCKVKDITKLYAPRIATADGDCKQQVVALQVENESLKLQVLPFY
;
A
#
# COMPACT_ATOMS: atom_id res chain seq x y z
N MET A 1 2.06 -11.75 -14.72
CA MET A 1 1.30 -10.64 -14.09
C MET A 1 1.49 -10.75 -12.58
N ALA A 2 1.78 -9.65 -11.89
CA ALA A 2 1.95 -9.67 -10.44
C ALA A 2 0.59 -9.87 -9.77
N THR A 3 0.46 -10.94 -8.97
CA THR A 3 -0.76 -11.22 -8.20
C THR A 3 -0.60 -10.70 -6.79
N HIS A 4 -1.57 -9.91 -6.34
CA HIS A 4 -1.60 -9.37 -4.98
C HIS A 4 -2.81 -9.91 -4.23
N ASN A 5 -2.75 -9.86 -2.91
CA ASN A 5 -3.76 -10.37 -2.01
C ASN A 5 -4.12 -9.29 -0.98
N CYS A 6 -5.40 -8.98 -0.87
CA CYS A 6 -5.93 -8.11 0.17
C CYS A 6 -6.44 -8.96 1.33
N LEU A 7 -6.05 -8.60 2.55
CA LEU A 7 -6.61 -9.18 3.77
C LEU A 7 -7.92 -8.48 4.15
N PRO A 8 -8.78 -9.11 4.99
CA PRO A 8 -9.99 -8.47 5.51
C PRO A 8 -9.75 -7.16 6.27
N CYS A 9 -8.51 -6.91 6.71
CA CYS A 9 -8.11 -5.67 7.36
C CYS A 9 -7.78 -4.52 6.38
N GLY A 10 -7.81 -4.77 5.07
CA GLY A 10 -7.51 -3.78 4.03
C GLY A 10 -6.05 -3.68 3.61
N HIS A 11 -5.13 -4.38 4.29
CA HIS A 11 -3.71 -4.39 3.91
C HIS A 11 -3.44 -5.33 2.74
N LEU A 12 -2.56 -4.88 1.85
CA LEU A 12 -2.21 -5.53 0.60
C LEU A 12 -0.80 -6.11 0.66
N PHE A 13 -0.64 -7.31 0.10
CA PHE A 13 0.64 -8.01 0.05
C PHE A 13 0.79 -8.76 -1.28
N GLY A 14 2.03 -9.14 -1.63
CA GLY A 14 2.25 -10.12 -2.70
C GLY A 14 1.58 -11.47 -2.38
N HIS A 15 1.00 -12.12 -3.40
CA HIS A 15 0.22 -13.34 -3.23
C HIS A 15 0.97 -14.43 -2.44
N SER A 16 2.15 -14.82 -2.92
CA SER A 16 3.01 -15.84 -2.30
C SER A 16 3.50 -15.44 -0.90
N CYS A 17 3.79 -14.15 -0.69
CA CYS A 17 4.28 -13.63 0.59
C CYS A 17 3.25 -13.83 1.70
N ILE A 18 2.00 -13.40 1.48
CA ILE A 18 0.98 -13.46 2.54
C ILE A 18 0.41 -14.86 2.72
N GLU A 19 0.36 -15.66 1.65
CA GLU A 19 -0.03 -17.07 1.74
C GLU A 19 0.96 -17.85 2.61
N THR A 20 2.26 -17.73 2.33
CA THR A 20 3.32 -18.36 3.13
C THR A 20 3.31 -17.86 4.57
N TRP A 21 3.10 -16.56 4.78
CA TRP A 21 3.03 -15.97 6.12
C TRP A 21 1.92 -16.59 6.97
N ILE A 22 0.70 -16.66 6.43
CA ILE A 22 -0.45 -17.19 7.16
C ILE A 22 -0.29 -18.70 7.41
N GLN A 23 0.17 -19.46 6.42
CA GLN A 23 0.42 -20.90 6.56
C GLN A 23 1.48 -21.22 7.63
N ARG A 24 2.47 -20.34 7.83
CA ARG A 24 3.49 -20.49 8.88
C ARG A 24 2.97 -20.19 10.29
N CYS A 25 1.97 -19.32 10.43
CA CYS A 25 1.35 -19.03 11.72
C CYS A 25 0.45 -20.18 12.23
N GLY A 26 -0.02 -21.05 11.33
CA GLY A 26 -0.90 -22.17 11.59
C GLY A 26 -1.57 -22.63 10.29
N LYS A 27 -2.24 -23.80 10.30
CA LYS A 27 -2.79 -24.39 9.06
C LYS A 27 -3.68 -23.44 8.26
N SER A 28 -4.56 -22.68 8.93
CA SER A 28 -5.57 -21.84 8.29
C SER A 28 -5.74 -20.44 8.88
N ASP A 29 -5.05 -20.14 9.98
CA ASP A 29 -5.27 -18.94 10.79
C ASP A 29 -3.93 -18.22 10.98
N GLY A 30 -3.94 -16.92 10.73
CA GLY A 30 -2.77 -16.05 10.86
C GLY A 30 -3.15 -14.65 11.32
N LYS A 31 -2.17 -13.76 11.31
CA LYS A 31 -2.34 -12.35 11.65
C LYS A 31 -1.74 -11.47 10.56
N CYS A 32 -2.36 -10.34 10.30
CA CYS A 32 -1.82 -9.33 9.40
C CYS A 32 -0.45 -8.85 9.89
N PRO A 33 0.59 -8.86 9.03
CA PRO A 33 1.92 -8.34 9.40
C PRO A 33 1.93 -6.87 9.84
N GLN A 34 1.01 -6.06 9.33
CA GLN A 34 0.99 -4.61 9.55
C GLN A 34 0.16 -4.18 10.78
N CYS A 35 -0.99 -4.83 11.03
CA CYS A 35 -1.90 -4.42 12.10
C CYS A 35 -2.26 -5.52 13.10
N ASN A 36 -1.67 -6.71 12.97
CA ASN A 36 -1.87 -7.86 13.85
C ASN A 36 -3.32 -8.39 13.96
N LYS A 37 -4.24 -7.87 13.13
CA LYS A 37 -5.63 -8.36 13.07
C LYS A 37 -5.65 -9.79 12.53
N LYS A 38 -6.46 -10.66 13.14
CA LYS A 38 -6.62 -12.07 12.74
C LYS A 38 -7.16 -12.16 11.31
N CYS A 39 -6.63 -13.10 10.54
CA CYS A 39 -7.06 -13.41 9.18
C CYS A 39 -6.96 -14.92 8.93
N LYS A 40 -7.80 -15.44 8.03
CA LYS A 40 -7.72 -16.84 7.58
C LYS A 40 -7.36 -16.88 6.10
N VAL A 41 -6.77 -18.00 5.66
CA VAL A 41 -6.41 -18.20 4.24
C VAL A 41 -7.62 -18.03 3.30
N LYS A 42 -8.78 -18.55 3.72
CA LYS A 42 -10.04 -18.45 2.96
C LYS A 42 -10.59 -17.02 2.83
N ASP A 43 -10.18 -16.12 3.71
CA ASP A 43 -10.66 -14.73 3.73
C ASP A 43 -9.71 -13.80 2.94
N ILE A 44 -8.66 -14.36 2.31
CA ILE A 44 -7.73 -13.61 1.46
C ILE A 44 -8.37 -13.40 0.08
N THR A 45 -8.45 -12.14 -0.36
CA THR A 45 -8.99 -11.80 -1.68
C THR A 45 -7.85 -11.58 -2.67
N LYS A 46 -7.80 -12.37 -3.76
CA LYS A 46 -6.84 -12.15 -4.86
C LYS A 46 -7.26 -10.91 -5.67
N LEU A 47 -6.31 -10.01 -5.88
CA LEU A 47 -6.47 -8.83 -6.72
C LEU A 47 -5.61 -8.98 -7.98
N TYR A 48 -6.27 -8.87 -9.13
CA TYR A 48 -5.65 -8.89 -10.44
C TYR A 48 -5.61 -7.46 -10.98
N ALA A 49 -4.52 -6.75 -10.73
CA ALA A 49 -4.29 -5.41 -11.24
C ALA A 49 -2.96 -5.37 -12.00
N PRO A 50 -2.92 -4.84 -13.23
CA PRO A 50 -1.70 -4.80 -14.05
C PRO A 50 -0.62 -3.89 -13.45
N ARG A 51 -1.02 -2.87 -12.68
CA ARG A 51 -0.15 -2.04 -11.84
C ARG A 51 -0.87 -1.70 -10.55
N ILE A 52 -0.20 -1.91 -9.43
CA ILE A 52 -0.60 -1.35 -8.14
C ILE A 52 0.49 -0.37 -7.76
N ALA A 53 0.17 0.92 -7.79
CA ALA A 53 1.03 1.95 -7.21
C ALA A 53 0.84 1.89 -5.69
N THR A 54 1.85 1.43 -4.98
CA THR A 54 1.92 1.60 -3.53
C THR A 54 2.43 3.00 -3.26
N ALA A 55 1.77 3.75 -2.36
CA ALA A 55 2.37 4.95 -1.80
C ALA A 55 3.51 4.51 -0.86
N ASP A 56 4.65 4.22 -1.45
CA ASP A 56 5.92 4.20 -0.76
C ASP A 56 6.18 5.56 -0.10
N GLY A 57 7.02 5.58 0.94
CA GLY A 57 7.38 6.82 1.62
C GLY A 57 7.80 7.91 0.63
N ASP A 58 8.52 7.49 -0.42
CA ASP A 58 9.06 8.32 -1.50
C ASP A 58 7.98 9.17 -2.19
N CYS A 59 6.80 8.60 -2.42
CA CYS A 59 5.68 9.33 -2.99
C CYS A 59 5.22 10.48 -2.07
N LYS A 60 5.26 10.30 -0.75
CA LYS A 60 4.94 11.38 0.20
C LYS A 60 6.00 12.48 0.18
N GLN A 61 7.28 12.11 0.11
CA GLN A 61 8.37 13.08 0.04
C GLN A 61 8.32 13.89 -1.27
N GLN A 62 8.02 13.25 -2.40
CA GLN A 62 7.80 13.93 -3.68
C GLN A 62 6.60 14.86 -3.63
N VAL A 63 5.47 14.44 -3.04
CA VAL A 63 4.29 15.31 -2.88
C VAL A 63 4.63 16.55 -2.06
N VAL A 64 5.36 16.40 -0.95
CA VAL A 64 5.80 17.54 -0.12
C VAL A 64 6.74 18.46 -0.91
N ALA A 65 7.72 17.91 -1.63
CA ALA A 65 8.64 18.70 -2.45
C ALA A 65 7.90 19.52 -3.53
N LEU A 66 6.95 18.89 -4.23
CA LEU A 66 6.13 19.53 -5.24
C LEU A 66 5.18 20.59 -4.67
N GLN A 67 4.73 20.42 -3.42
CA GLN A 67 3.93 21.43 -2.72
C GLN A 67 4.76 22.68 -2.38
N VAL A 68 5.97 22.49 -1.86
CA VAL A 68 6.91 23.59 -1.56
C VAL A 68 7.27 24.36 -2.84
N GLU A 69 7.57 23.65 -3.93
CA GLU A 69 7.86 24.28 -5.21
C GLU A 69 6.66 25.07 -5.74
N ASN A 70 5.44 24.51 -5.65
CA ASN A 70 4.21 25.22 -6.03
C ASN A 70 3.99 26.51 -5.23
N GLU A 71 4.25 26.49 -3.92
CA GLU A 71 4.12 27.69 -3.09
C GLU A 71 5.14 28.76 -3.48
N SER A 72 6.39 28.37 -3.73
CA SER A 72 7.43 29.27 -4.22
C SER A 72 7.07 29.89 -5.57
N LEU A 73 6.61 29.06 -6.51
CA LEU A 73 6.17 29.53 -7.82
C LEU A 73 4.98 30.49 -7.71
N LYS A 74 3.98 30.19 -6.88
CA LYS A 74 2.83 31.09 -6.64
C LYS A 74 3.27 32.48 -6.18
N LEU A 75 4.27 32.58 -5.30
CA LEU A 75 4.82 33.87 -4.87
C LEU A 75 5.52 34.63 -6.00
N GLN A 76 6.08 33.94 -7.00
CA GLN A 76 6.68 34.55 -8.19
C GLN A 76 5.65 34.99 -9.25
N VAL A 77 4.43 34.43 -9.23
CA VAL A 77 3.32 34.85 -10.14
C VAL A 77 2.47 35.96 -9.54
N LEU A 78 2.48 36.14 -8.21
CA LEU A 78 1.79 37.22 -7.49
C LEU A 78 2.30 38.67 -7.70
N PRO A 79 3.53 38.99 -8.16
CA PRO A 79 3.92 40.37 -8.41
C PRO A 79 3.31 40.96 -9.70
N PHE A 80 2.45 40.22 -10.41
CA PHE A 80 1.78 40.66 -11.64
C PHE A 80 0.23 40.67 -11.55
N TYR A 81 -0.35 40.54 -10.35
CA TYR A 81 -1.78 40.79 -10.07
C TYR A 81 -1.96 41.85 -8.99
#